data_AF-A0A966UYL6-F1
#
_entry.id   AF-A0A966UYL6-F1
#
_cell.length_a   1.000
_cell.length_b   1.000
_cell.length_c   1.000
_cell.angle_alpha   90.00
_cell.angle_beta   90.00
_cell.angle_gamma   90.00
#
_symmetry.space_group_name_H-M   'P 1'
#
loop_
_entity.id
_entity.type
_entity.pdbx_description
1 polymer ?
#
loop_
_entity_poly.entity_id
_entity_poly.type
_entity_poly.pdbx_seq_one_letter_code
_entity_poly.pdbx_strand_id
1 'polypeptide(L)'
;MGGSIGAGILRTPGLVAAQLGSPPLVMAAWVLGGLYVLMGAIAVAELGAALPSTGGWTVYARRALGDQAGFAVGWIDWLGHCAGLAWVAVTIGDYTHSLFPAITLSSSSIALVVLLVFGLIQLAGLQAGSLSQQLLS
;
A
#
# COMPACT_ATOMS: atom_id res chain seq x y z
N MET A 1 -5.30 6.36 0.98
CA MET A 1 -5.00 7.66 0.34
C MET A 1 -3.50 7.96 0.30
N GLY A 2 -2.78 7.98 1.43
CA GLY A 2 -1.33 8.28 1.43
C GLY A 2 -0.44 7.35 0.60
N GLY A 3 -0.71 6.04 0.57
CA GLY A 3 0.07 5.08 -0.24
C GLY A 3 -0.11 5.24 -1.76
N SER A 4 -1.31 5.63 -2.21
CA SER A 4 -1.65 5.75 -3.64
C SER A 4 -1.01 6.98 -4.29
N ILE A 5 -0.94 8.11 -3.57
CA ILE A 5 -0.27 9.35 -4.03
C ILE A 5 1.25 9.30 -3.76
N GLY A 6 1.74 8.34 -2.96
CA GLY A 6 3.15 8.19 -2.63
C GLY A 6 4.00 7.59 -3.76
N ALA A 7 4.67 6.46 -3.50
CA ALA A 7 5.56 5.82 -4.47
C ALA A 7 4.87 5.46 -5.81
N GLY A 8 3.55 5.25 -5.80
CA GLY A 8 2.71 4.94 -6.95
C GLY A 8 2.85 5.92 -8.11
N ILE A 9 2.64 7.22 -7.85
CA ILE A 9 2.67 8.27 -8.88
C ILE A 9 4.08 8.62 -9.33
N LEU A 10 5.08 8.45 -8.46
CA LEU A 10 6.45 8.86 -8.75
C LEU A 10 7.16 7.89 -9.69
N ARG A 11 6.88 6.59 -9.55
CA ARG A 11 7.58 5.53 -10.29
C ARG A 11 6.81 5.01 -11.49
N THR A 12 5.56 4.62 -11.28
CA THR A 12 4.77 3.82 -12.25
C THR A 12 4.47 4.56 -13.55
N PRO A 13 4.07 5.85 -13.54
CA PRO A 13 3.74 6.56 -14.77
C PRO A 13 4.92 6.70 -15.73
N GLY A 14 6.14 6.91 -15.19
CA GLY A 14 7.35 6.97 -16.00
C GLY A 14 7.63 5.66 -16.73
N LEU A 15 7.45 4.52 -16.04
CA LEU A 15 7.61 3.19 -16.65
C LEU A 15 6.55 2.93 -17.74
N VAL A 16 5.29 3.28 -17.46
CA VAL A 16 4.19 3.13 -18.44
C VAL A 16 4.44 4.01 -19.67
N ALA A 17 4.89 5.25 -19.47
CA ALA A 17 5.22 6.16 -20.57
C ALA A 17 6.38 5.65 -21.42
N ALA A 18 7.44 5.13 -20.78
CA ALA A 18 8.58 4.54 -21.48
C ALA A 18 8.16 3.33 -22.33
N GLN A 19 7.21 2.52 -21.85
CA GLN A 19 6.75 1.33 -22.55
C GLN A 19 5.77 1.63 -23.70
N LEU A 20 4.88 2.60 -23.52
CA LEU A 20 3.87 2.98 -24.53
C LEU A 20 4.42 3.91 -25.62
N GLY A 21 5.44 4.72 -25.31
CA GLY A 21 6.14 5.58 -26.27
C GLY A 21 5.29 6.69 -26.91
N SER A 22 4.01 6.84 -26.55
CA SER A 22 3.12 7.85 -27.13
C SER A 22 2.25 8.52 -26.06
N PRO A 23 2.25 9.87 -25.97
CA PRO A 23 1.45 10.60 -24.99
C PRO A 23 -0.05 10.30 -25.04
N PRO A 24 -0.70 10.15 -26.21
CA PRO A 24 -2.13 9.82 -26.27
C PRO A 24 -2.46 8.44 -25.67
N LEU A 25 -1.62 7.41 -25.89
CA LEU A 25 -1.84 6.09 -25.30
C LEU A 25 -1.65 6.11 -23.77
N VAL A 26 -0.68 6.89 -23.28
CA VAL A 26 -0.48 7.08 -21.84
C VAL A 26 -1.72 7.71 -21.21
N MET A 27 -2.28 8.75 -21.83
CA MET A 27 -3.53 9.37 -21.35
C MET A 27 -4.73 8.41 -21.41
N ALA A 28 -4.85 7.62 -22.48
CA ALA A 28 -5.89 6.60 -22.59
C ALA A 28 -5.78 5.55 -21.47
N ALA A 29 -4.57 5.07 -21.18
CA ALA A 29 -4.32 4.13 -20.09
C ALA A 29 -4.69 4.73 -18.72
N TRP A 30 -4.41 6.02 -18.50
CA TRP A 30 -4.80 6.74 -17.29
C TRP A 30 -6.32 6.83 -17.13
N VAL A 31 -7.04 7.19 -18.19
CA VAL A 31 -8.51 7.28 -18.16
C VAL A 31 -9.13 5.92 -17.89
N LEU A 32 -8.67 4.87 -18.58
CA LEU A 32 -9.17 3.50 -18.38
C LEU A 32 -8.88 2.98 -16.97
N GLY A 33 -7.66 3.19 -16.47
CA GLY A 33 -7.29 2.82 -15.11
C GLY A 33 -8.09 3.58 -14.07
N GLY A 34 -8.30 4.88 -14.27
CA GLY A 34 -9.13 5.72 -13.40
C GLY A 34 -10.58 5.26 -13.36
N LEU A 35 -11.16 4.92 -14.51
CA LEU A 35 -12.53 4.38 -14.58
C LEU A 35 -12.65 3.04 -13.86
N TYR A 36 -11.69 2.13 -14.08
CA TYR A 36 -11.64 0.85 -13.40
C TYR A 36 -11.59 1.01 -11.87
N VAL A 37 -10.71 1.89 -11.37
CA VAL A 37 -10.59 2.17 -9.94
C VAL A 37 -11.87 2.81 -9.40
N LEU A 38 -12.52 3.70 -10.15
CA LEU A 38 -13.77 4.33 -9.75
C LEU A 38 -14.89 3.31 -9.57
N MET A 39 -15.03 2.36 -10.51
CA MET A 39 -16.01 1.27 -10.39
C MET A 39 -15.75 0.43 -9.14
N GLY A 40 -14.48 0.09 -8.88
CA GLY A 40 -14.09 -0.61 -7.65
C GLY A 40 -14.42 0.19 -6.38
N ALA A 41 -14.14 1.49 -6.37
CA ALA A 41 -14.41 2.36 -5.23
C ALA A 41 -15.90 2.44 -4.89
N ILE A 42 -16.78 2.49 -5.90
CA ILE A 42 -18.23 2.47 -5.70
C ILE A 42 -18.67 1.13 -5.09
N ALA A 43 -18.21 0.00 -5.64
CA ALA A 43 -18.55 -1.32 -5.10
C ALA A 43 -18.10 -1.49 -3.63
N VAL A 44 -16.92 -0.97 -3.29
CA VAL A 44 -16.41 -0.97 -1.90
C VAL A 44 -17.23 -0.06 -1.00
N ALA A 45 -17.67 1.10 -1.50
CA ALA A 45 -18.53 2.01 -0.75
C ALA A 45 -19.89 1.36 -0.45
N GLU A 46 -20.49 0.65 -1.41
CA GLU A 46 -21.74 -0.10 -1.21
C GLU A 46 -21.56 -1.23 -0.18
N LEU A 47 -20.48 -2.00 -0.27
CA LEU A 47 -20.16 -3.05 0.72
C LEU A 47 -19.92 -2.46 2.12
N GLY A 48 -19.23 -1.33 2.21
CA GLY A 48 -18.99 -0.62 3.47
C GLY A 48 -20.27 -0.10 4.10
N ALA A 49 -21.23 0.36 3.30
CA ALA A 49 -22.55 0.79 3.77
C ALA A 49 -23.45 -0.40 4.16
N ALA A 50 -23.40 -1.49 3.41
CA ALA A 50 -24.24 -2.67 3.63
C ALA A 50 -23.77 -3.54 4.82
N LEU A 51 -22.46 -3.57 5.10
CA LEU A 51 -21.85 -4.34 6.19
C LEU A 51 -20.96 -3.44 7.04
N PRO A 52 -21.54 -2.68 7.99
CA PRO A 52 -20.79 -1.82 8.92
C PRO A 52 -20.17 -2.66 10.05
N SER A 53 -19.27 -3.58 9.69
CA SER A 53 -18.54 -4.44 10.61
C SER A 53 -17.04 -4.13 10.57
N THR A 54 -16.41 -4.24 11.74
CA THR A 54 -14.95 -4.20 11.86
C THR A 54 -14.35 -5.49 11.31
N GLY A 55 -13.35 -5.38 10.42
CA GLY A 55 -12.60 -6.54 9.89
C GLY A 55 -12.28 -6.52 8.39
N GLY A 56 -12.70 -5.49 7.66
CA GLY A 56 -12.28 -5.24 6.26
C GLY A 56 -12.67 -6.36 5.29
N TRP A 57 -11.77 -6.66 4.33
CA TRP A 57 -12.02 -7.63 3.26
C TRP A 57 -12.39 -9.03 3.74
N THR A 58 -11.82 -9.45 4.88
CA THR A 58 -12.10 -10.74 5.52
C THR A 58 -13.57 -10.90 5.86
N VAL A 59 -14.25 -9.82 6.30
CA VAL A 59 -15.67 -9.86 6.66
C VAL A 59 -16.54 -10.04 5.42
N TYR A 60 -16.25 -9.32 4.34
CA TYR A 60 -17.00 -9.43 3.09
C TYR A 60 -16.84 -10.83 2.48
N ALA A 61 -15.62 -11.36 2.46
CA ALA A 61 -15.34 -12.71 1.98
C ALA A 61 -15.99 -13.79 2.86
N ARG A 62 -15.92 -13.66 4.20
CA ARG A 62 -16.65 -14.54 5.13
C ARG A 62 -18.14 -14.57 4.86
N ARG A 63 -18.74 -13.39 4.68
CA ARG A 63 -20.19 -13.26 4.47
C ARG A 63 -20.65 -13.90 3.16
N ALA A 64 -19.86 -13.75 2.09
CA ALA A 64 -20.23 -14.20 0.76
C ALA A 64 -19.85 -15.66 0.48
N LEU A 65 -18.72 -16.13 1.00
CA LEU A 65 -18.08 -17.39 0.58
C LEU A 65 -17.74 -18.33 1.77
N GLY A 66 -18.02 -17.91 3.01
CA GLY A 66 -17.78 -18.70 4.21
C GLY A 66 -16.40 -18.51 4.85
N ASP A 67 -16.18 -19.20 5.97
CA ASP A 67 -15.05 -18.93 6.86
C ASP A 67 -13.67 -19.20 6.27
N GLN A 68 -13.55 -20.24 5.45
CA GLN A 68 -12.28 -20.59 4.80
C GLN A 68 -11.86 -19.51 3.80
N ALA A 69 -12.81 -18.98 3.02
CA ALA A 69 -12.55 -17.95 2.03
C ALA A 69 -12.11 -16.64 2.69
N GLY A 70 -12.79 -16.21 3.76
CA GLY A 70 -12.34 -14.99 4.42
C GLY A 70 -11.06 -15.15 5.24
N PHE A 71 -10.72 -16.34 5.74
CA PHE A 71 -9.37 -16.59 6.25
C PHE A 71 -8.31 -16.43 5.16
N ALA A 72 -8.53 -17.02 3.97
CA ALA A 72 -7.61 -16.88 2.85
C ALA A 72 -7.47 -15.42 2.40
N VAL A 73 -8.58 -14.68 2.30
CA VAL A 73 -8.57 -13.25 1.97
C VAL A 73 -7.82 -12.43 3.01
N GLY A 74 -8.00 -12.72 4.31
CA GLY A 74 -7.23 -12.05 5.36
C GLY A 74 -5.72 -12.26 5.23
N TRP A 75 -5.27 -13.46 4.87
CA TRP A 75 -3.86 -13.73 4.60
C TRP A 75 -3.33 -13.01 3.37
N ILE A 76 -4.11 -13.01 2.28
CA ILE A 76 -3.75 -12.32 1.04
C ILE A 76 -3.66 -10.81 1.30
N ASP A 77 -4.60 -10.24 2.03
CA ASP A 77 -4.61 -8.83 2.40
C ASP A 77 -3.38 -8.48 3.24
N TRP A 78 -3.05 -9.28 4.26
CA TRP A 78 -1.86 -9.08 5.08
C TRP A 78 -0.56 -9.14 4.25
N LEU A 79 -0.40 -10.17 3.43
CA LEU A 79 0.76 -10.30 2.53
C LEU A 79 0.85 -9.15 1.54
N GLY A 80 -0.29 -8.69 1.01
CA GLY A 80 -0.38 -7.54 0.11
C GLY A 80 0.11 -6.25 0.78
N HIS A 81 -0.26 -6.02 2.04
CA HIS A 81 0.24 -4.89 2.82
C HIS A 81 1.76 -4.98 3.05
N CYS A 82 2.29 -6.17 3.41
CA CYS A 82 3.73 -6.39 3.55
C CYS A 82 4.49 -6.11 2.24
N ALA A 83 3.99 -6.63 1.13
CA ALA A 83 4.59 -6.42 -0.19
C ALA A 83 4.54 -4.93 -0.60
N GLY A 84 3.43 -4.24 -0.32
CA GLY A 84 3.29 -2.81 -0.56
C GLY A 84 4.31 -1.97 0.21
N LEU A 85 4.50 -2.27 1.51
CA LEU A 85 5.53 -1.61 2.33
C LEU A 85 6.94 -1.86 1.80
N ALA A 86 7.26 -3.11 1.45
CA ALA A 86 8.55 -3.46 0.86
C ALA A 86 8.79 -2.72 -0.46
N TRP A 87 7.78 -2.64 -1.34
CA TRP A 87 7.87 -1.94 -2.61
C TRP A 87 8.14 -0.44 -2.44
N VAL A 88 7.47 0.22 -1.49
CA VAL A 88 7.72 1.62 -1.15
C VAL A 88 9.15 1.81 -0.63
N ALA A 89 9.61 0.94 0.28
CA ALA A 89 10.96 1.03 0.84
C ALA A 89 12.07 0.84 -0.21
N VAL A 90 11.90 -0.11 -1.15
CA VAL A 90 12.82 -0.28 -2.28
C VAL A 90 12.80 0.93 -3.20
N THR A 91 11.62 1.51 -3.45
CA THR A 91 11.50 2.73 -4.24
C THR A 91 12.26 3.90 -3.63
N ILE A 92 12.25 4.03 -2.29
CA ILE A 92 13.08 5.02 -1.59
C ILE A 92 14.57 4.74 -1.86
N GLY A 93 15.02 3.49 -1.74
CA GLY A 93 16.41 3.11 -2.04
C GLY A 93 16.85 3.47 -3.46
N ASP A 94 16.02 3.19 -4.46
CA ASP A 94 16.31 3.51 -5.87
C ASP A 94 16.42 5.03 -6.11
N TYR A 95 15.55 5.83 -5.48
CA TYR A 95 15.63 7.29 -5.55
C TYR A 95 16.83 7.84 -4.78
N THR A 96 17.18 7.25 -3.63
CA THR A 96 18.38 7.64 -2.88
C THR A 96 19.64 7.50 -3.74
N HIS A 97 19.79 6.39 -4.46
CA HIS A 97 20.93 6.20 -5.37
C HIS A 97 20.91 7.20 -6.54
N SER A 98 19.72 7.51 -7.07
CA SER A 98 19.55 8.49 -8.15
C SER A 98 19.90 9.93 -7.72
N LEU A 99 19.62 10.29 -6.46
CA LEU A 99 19.90 11.62 -5.90
C LEU A 99 21.31 11.75 -5.33
N PHE A 100 21.85 10.68 -4.76
CA PHE A 100 23.15 10.65 -4.09
C PHE A 100 24.01 9.49 -4.62
N PRO A 101 24.64 9.64 -5.79
CA PRO A 101 25.43 8.57 -6.42
C PRO A 101 26.65 8.13 -5.60
N ALA A 102 27.06 8.92 -4.60
CA ALA A 102 28.14 8.58 -3.69
C ALA A 102 27.78 7.46 -2.67
N ILE A 103 26.49 7.16 -2.50
CA ILE A 103 26.03 6.09 -1.61
C ILE A 103 26.19 4.75 -2.35
N THR A 104 27.09 3.90 -1.85
CA THR A 104 27.40 2.59 -2.43
C THR A 104 26.52 1.46 -1.89
N LEU A 105 25.62 1.75 -0.93
CA LEU A 105 24.68 0.78 -0.39
C LEU A 105 23.67 0.35 -1.46
N SER A 106 23.35 -0.94 -1.50
CA SER A 106 22.30 -1.45 -2.38
C SER A 106 20.93 -0.88 -2.00
N SER A 107 20.01 -0.73 -2.97
CA SER A 107 18.63 -0.29 -2.71
C SER A 107 17.93 -1.16 -1.67
N SER A 108 18.20 -2.47 -1.65
CA SER A 108 17.67 -3.41 -0.65
C SER A 108 18.21 -3.12 0.76
N SER A 109 19.48 -2.77 0.90
CA SER A 109 20.07 -2.39 2.18
C SER A 109 19.46 -1.10 2.72
N ILE A 110 19.27 -0.10 1.86
CA ILE A 110 18.60 1.16 2.22
C ILE A 110 17.15 0.89 2.62
N ALA A 111 16.43 0.08 1.85
CA ALA A 111 15.05 -0.32 2.15
C ALA A 111 14.93 -1.01 3.52
N LEU A 112 15.84 -1.92 3.86
CA LEU A 112 15.87 -2.58 5.17
C LEU A 112 16.07 -1.56 6.30
N VAL A 113 17.00 -0.62 6.14
CA VAL A 113 17.22 0.44 7.13
C VAL A 113 15.96 1.30 7.30
N VAL A 114 15.33 1.70 6.20
CA VAL A 114 14.07 2.46 6.25
C VAL A 114 12.99 1.67 7.00
N LEU A 115 12.76 0.41 6.64
CA LEU A 115 11.75 -0.43 7.31
C LEU A 115 12.05 -0.62 8.80
N LEU A 116 13.33 -0.80 9.18
CA LEU A 116 13.73 -0.91 10.57
C LEU A 116 13.48 0.38 11.35
N VAL A 117 13.87 1.53 10.81
CA VAL A 117 13.67 2.83 11.48
C VAL A 117 12.17 3.11 11.65
N PHE A 118 11.37 2.98 10.60
CA PHE A 118 9.93 3.19 10.67
C PHE A 118 9.25 2.15 11.58
N GLY A 119 9.70 0.89 11.55
CA GLY A 119 9.23 -0.16 12.46
C GLY A 119 9.50 0.18 13.93
N LEU A 120 10.71 0.65 14.26
CA LEU A 120 11.05 1.07 15.62
C LEU A 120 10.23 2.27 16.08
N ILE A 121 10.02 3.27 15.22
CA ILE A 121 9.16 4.42 15.50
C ILE A 121 7.72 3.95 15.79
N GLN A 122 7.20 3.04 14.97
CA GLN A 122 5.85 2.50 15.13
C GLN A 122 5.70 1.74 16.45
N LEU A 123 6.70 0.92 16.83
CA LEU A 123 6.71 0.19 18.09
C LEU A 123 6.75 1.12 19.31
N ALA A 124 7.59 2.16 19.28
CA ALA A 124 7.65 3.15 20.36
C ALA A 124 6.32 3.90 20.53
N GLY A 125 5.67 4.26 19.41
CA GLY A 125 4.35 4.91 19.44
C GLY A 125 3.25 4.01 20.01
N LEU A 126 3.27 2.71 19.69
CA LEU A 126 2.31 1.74 20.24
C LEU A 126 2.43 1.61 21.76
N GLN A 127 3.65 1.58 22.30
CA GLN A 127 3.89 1.51 23.74
C GLN A 127 3.39 2.76 24.47
N ALA A 128 3.60 3.94 23.89
CA ALA A 128 3.06 5.19 24.42
C ALA A 128 1.52 5.21 24.41
N GLY A 129 0.92 4.69 23.32
CA GLY A 129 -0.53 4.55 23.18
C GLY A 129 -1.12 3.60 24.22
N SER A 130 -0.54 2.41 24.40
CA SER A 130 -1.02 1.43 25.38
C SER A 130 -0.92 1.94 26.81
N LEU A 131 0.14 2.69 27.14
CA LEU A 131 0.32 3.27 28.47
C LEU A 131 -0.69 4.38 28.75
N SER A 132 -0.99 5.22 27.75
CA SER A 132 -2.03 6.25 27.87
C SER A 132 -3.43 5.65 28.07
N GLN A 133 -3.73 4.52 27.41
CA GLN A 133 -4.99 3.80 27.61
C GLN A 133 -5.10 3.20 29.00
N GLN A 134 -4.01 2.62 29.53
CA GLN A 134 -3.98 2.04 30.88
C GLN A 134 -4.08 3.09 32.00
N LEU A 135 -3.60 4.32 31.77
CA LEU A 135 -3.70 5.42 32.74
C LEU A 135 -5.08 6.09 32.76
N LEU A 136 -5.84 5.99 31.67
CA LEU A 136 -7.17 6.60 31.52
C LEU A 136 -8.33 5.63 31.81
N SER A 137 -8.03 4.33 31.95
CA SER A 137 -8.96 3.27 32.38
C SER A 137 -8.89 3.04 33.89
#